data_AF-A0A1A2D3M1-F1
#
_entry.id   AF-A0A1A2D3M1-F1
#
_cell.length_a   1.000
_cell.length_b   1.000
_cell.length_c   1.000
_cell.angle_alpha   90.00
_cell.angle_beta   90.00
_cell.angle_gamma   90.00
#
_symmetry.space_group_name_H-M   'P 1'
#
loop_
_entity.id
_entity.type
_entity.pdbx_description
1 polymer ?
#
loop_
_entity_poly.entity_id
_entity_poly.type
_entity_poly.pdbx_seq_one_letter_code
_entity_poly.pdbx_strand_id
1 'polypeptide(L)'
;MLNEINVARAANGCGPVAANPQLSAAAARQANDMLANNVRSHTGSDGSSVGQRITAAGYTQFSNAGEIIFWSTGVAAVPAEAVNWWMNSPGHRAIITDCGMTEAGVAVVRNGARAAAVGEFGSR
;
A
#
# COMPACT_ATOMS: atom_id res chain seq x y z
N MET A 1 2.48 -5.68 -9.07
CA MET A 1 2.66 -5.25 -7.67
C MET A 1 2.10 -6.28 -6.70
N LEU A 2 0.78 -6.55 -6.69
CA LEU A 2 0.21 -7.55 -5.76
C LEU A 2 0.85 -8.94 -5.91
N ASN A 3 1.14 -9.37 -7.14
CA ASN A 3 1.87 -10.62 -7.37
C ASN A 3 3.27 -10.63 -6.73
N GLU A 4 4.03 -9.54 -6.85
CA GLU A 4 5.38 -9.42 -6.25
C GLU A 4 5.31 -9.42 -4.72
N ILE A 5 4.30 -8.77 -4.15
CA ILE A 5 4.01 -8.82 -2.71
C ILE A 5 3.75 -10.27 -2.29
N ASN A 6 2.92 -11.00 -3.05
CA ASN A 6 2.63 -12.41 -2.76
C ASN A 6 3.85 -13.33 -2.94
N VAL A 7 4.76 -13.03 -3.86
CA VAL A 7 6.06 -13.73 -3.97
C VAL A 7 6.91 -13.50 -2.73
N ALA A 8 7.04 -12.24 -2.27
CA ALA A 8 7.77 -11.91 -1.05
C ALA A 8 7.16 -12.57 0.20
N ARG A 9 5.83 -12.62 0.27
CA ARG A 9 5.09 -13.32 1.33
C ARG A 9 5.34 -14.81 1.35
N ALA A 10 5.29 -15.45 0.19
CA ALA A 10 5.57 -16.89 0.07
C ALA A 10 7.01 -17.22 0.51
N ALA A 11 7.99 -16.36 0.18
CA ALA A 11 9.36 -16.51 0.64
C ALA A 11 9.52 -16.40 2.17
N ASN A 12 8.55 -15.81 2.87
CA ASN A 12 8.47 -15.72 4.33
C ASN A 12 7.51 -16.76 4.95
N GLY A 13 7.01 -17.72 4.18
CA GLY A 13 6.09 -18.76 4.66
C GLY A 13 4.65 -18.26 4.91
N CYS A 14 4.30 -17.05 4.47
CA CYS A 14 2.93 -16.55 4.57
C CYS A 14 2.09 -16.97 3.37
N GLY A 15 0.78 -17.13 3.59
CA GLY A 15 -0.20 -17.25 2.51
C GLY A 15 -0.32 -15.94 1.69
N PRO A 16 -0.82 -16.03 0.44
CA PRO A 16 -1.05 -14.84 -0.37
C PRO A 16 -2.16 -13.97 0.24
N VAL A 17 -2.07 -12.65 0.08
CA VAL A 17 -3.21 -11.77 0.30
C VAL A 17 -4.14 -11.76 -0.91
N ALA A 18 -5.44 -11.74 -0.65
CA ALA A 18 -6.47 -11.59 -1.67
C ALA A 18 -6.63 -10.12 -2.07
N ALA A 19 -6.89 -9.85 -3.35
CA ALA A 19 -7.16 -8.50 -3.82
C ALA A 19 -8.52 -8.01 -3.28
N ASN A 20 -8.53 -6.86 -2.60
CA ASN A 20 -9.75 -6.23 -2.11
C ASN A 20 -9.98 -4.86 -2.77
N PRO A 21 -11.15 -4.62 -3.41
CA PRO A 21 -11.42 -3.39 -4.14
C PRO A 21 -11.57 -2.16 -3.23
N GLN A 22 -12.01 -2.33 -1.99
CA GLN A 22 -12.17 -1.25 -1.02
C GLN A 22 -10.80 -0.75 -0.54
N LEU A 23 -9.89 -1.69 -0.23
CA LEU A 23 -8.48 -1.37 0.07
C LEU A 23 -7.80 -0.72 -1.14
N SER A 24 -8.12 -1.16 -2.36
CA SER A 24 -7.56 -0.58 -3.59
C SER A 24 -8.03 0.87 -3.81
N ALA A 25 -9.29 1.16 -3.50
CA ALA A 25 -9.84 2.51 -3.55
C ALA A 25 -9.16 3.44 -2.52
N ALA A 26 -8.93 2.95 -1.29
CA ALA A 26 -8.20 3.70 -0.27
C ALA A 26 -6.74 3.96 -0.68
N ALA A 27 -6.05 2.94 -1.21
CA ALA A 27 -4.68 3.07 -1.72
C ALA A 27 -4.59 4.11 -2.84
N ALA A 28 -5.56 4.08 -3.79
CA ALA A 28 -5.61 5.04 -4.88
C ALA A 28 -5.85 6.46 -4.36
N ARG A 29 -6.74 6.64 -3.38
CA ARG A 29 -6.96 7.94 -2.74
C ARG A 29 -5.67 8.48 -2.13
N GLN A 30 -4.94 7.68 -1.35
CA GLN A 30 -3.70 8.12 -0.72
C GLN A 30 -2.60 8.41 -1.75
N ALA A 31 -2.43 7.56 -2.76
CA ALA A 31 -1.42 7.76 -3.79
C ALA A 31 -1.66 9.06 -4.59
N ASN A 32 -2.92 9.38 -4.88
CA ASN A 32 -3.30 10.65 -5.49
C ASN A 32 -3.01 11.84 -4.56
N ASP A 33 -3.37 11.74 -3.28
CA ASP A 33 -3.13 12.78 -2.27
C ASP A 33 -1.64 13.10 -2.12
N MET A 34 -0.80 12.07 -2.01
CA MET A 34 0.67 12.21 -1.91
C MET A 34 1.25 12.99 -3.10
N LEU A 35 0.74 12.76 -4.31
CA LEU A 35 1.23 13.46 -5.51
C LEU A 35 0.65 14.87 -5.65
N ALA A 36 -0.63 15.06 -5.37
CA ALA A 36 -1.31 16.35 -5.50
C ALA A 36 -0.82 17.36 -4.47
N ASN A 37 -0.63 16.91 -3.22
CA ASN A 37 -0.31 17.78 -2.09
C ASN A 37 1.16 17.71 -1.68
N ASN A 38 1.99 16.96 -2.43
CA ASN A 38 3.41 16.76 -2.14
C ASN A 38 3.68 16.20 -0.73
N VAL A 39 2.78 15.37 -0.23
CA VAL A 39 2.86 14.71 1.08
C VAL A 39 3.55 13.35 0.93
N ARG A 40 4.47 13.02 1.84
CA ARG A 40 5.17 11.73 1.91
C ARG A 40 4.95 11.11 3.28
N SER A 41 3.67 10.93 3.62
CA SER A 41 3.21 10.53 4.96
C SER A 41 2.10 9.51 4.85
N HIS A 42 1.97 8.68 5.89
CA HIS A 42 0.82 7.80 6.11
C HIS A 42 -0.45 8.58 6.52
N THR A 43 -0.28 9.80 7.01
CA THR A 43 -1.38 10.74 7.25
C THR A 43 -1.66 11.50 5.97
N GLY A 44 -2.91 11.48 5.51
CA GLY A 44 -3.35 12.26 4.35
C GLY A 44 -3.22 13.76 4.60
N SER A 45 -3.18 14.55 3.54
CA SER A 45 -3.12 16.02 3.62
C SER A 45 -4.32 16.64 4.35
N ASP A 46 -5.43 15.91 4.41
CA ASP A 46 -6.65 16.24 5.15
C ASP A 46 -6.65 15.76 6.61
N GLY A 47 -5.53 15.20 7.09
CA GLY A 47 -5.39 14.63 8.43
C GLY A 47 -5.91 13.20 8.57
N SER A 48 -6.40 12.58 7.50
CA SER A 48 -6.94 11.21 7.56
C SER A 48 -5.86 10.17 7.86
N SER A 49 -6.15 9.24 8.77
CA SER A 49 -5.36 8.02 8.99
C SER A 49 -5.74 6.93 8.00
N VAL A 50 -4.89 5.90 7.85
CA VAL A 50 -5.22 4.71 7.05
C VAL A 50 -6.56 4.09 7.45
N GLY A 51 -6.79 3.91 8.75
CA GLY A 51 -8.03 3.32 9.26
C GLY A 51 -9.27 4.11 8.85
N GLN A 52 -9.17 5.44 8.85
CA GLN A 52 -10.25 6.31 8.37
C GLN A 52 -10.45 6.18 6.86
N ARG A 53 -9.37 6.11 6.07
CA ARG A 53 -9.43 5.96 4.60
C ARG A 53 -10.04 4.63 4.18
N ILE A 54 -9.60 3.51 4.75
CA ILE A 54 -10.13 2.19 4.42
C ILE A 54 -11.60 2.05 4.86
N THR A 55 -11.96 2.63 6.01
CA THR A 55 -13.35 2.70 6.49
C THR A 55 -14.22 3.53 5.53
N ALA A 56 -13.74 4.70 5.09
CA ALA A 56 -14.45 5.55 4.14
C ALA A 56 -14.62 4.87 2.76
N ALA A 57 -13.70 3.98 2.38
CA ALA A 57 -13.82 3.13 1.19
C ALA A 57 -14.75 1.90 1.39
N GLY A 58 -15.35 1.76 2.57
CA GLY A 58 -16.28 0.69 2.92
C GLY A 58 -15.62 -0.58 3.46
N TYR A 59 -14.30 -0.61 3.64
CA TYR A 59 -13.62 -1.73 4.31
C TYR A 59 -13.85 -1.62 5.82
N THR A 60 -14.98 -2.15 6.27
CA THR A 60 -15.42 -2.12 7.67
C THR A 60 -15.25 -3.50 8.33
N GLN A 61 -15.24 -3.53 9.66
CA GLN A 61 -15.12 -4.77 10.47
C GLN A 61 -13.77 -5.50 10.31
N PHE A 62 -12.68 -4.75 10.17
CA PHE A 62 -11.33 -5.31 10.17
C PHE A 62 -10.76 -5.37 11.59
N SER A 63 -9.94 -6.38 11.86
CA SER A 63 -9.22 -6.55 13.13
C SER A 63 -7.77 -6.09 13.05
N ASN A 64 -7.20 -6.04 11.84
CA ASN A 64 -5.86 -5.53 11.57
C ASN A 64 -5.87 -4.70 10.27
N ALA A 65 -5.00 -3.70 10.21
CA ALA A 65 -4.78 -2.87 9.03
C ALA A 65 -3.33 -2.35 8.99
N GLY A 66 -2.77 -2.23 7.79
CA GLY A 66 -1.42 -1.71 7.59
C GLY A 66 -1.28 -1.00 6.27
N GLU A 67 -0.36 -0.04 6.20
CA GLU A 67 -0.09 0.73 4.97
C GLU A 67 1.40 0.69 4.64
N ILE A 68 1.72 0.53 3.37
CA ILE A 68 3.06 0.78 2.83
C ILE A 68 2.96 1.85 1.74
N ILE A 69 3.87 2.84 1.77
CA ILE A 69 3.90 3.94 0.80
C ILE A 69 5.27 4.04 0.14
N PHE A 70 5.29 4.44 -1.11
CA PHE A 70 6.51 4.69 -1.88
C PHE A 70 6.30 5.89 -2.79
N TRP A 71 7.34 6.70 -2.97
CA TRP A 71 7.35 7.81 -3.91
C TRP A 71 8.66 7.80 -4.68
N SER A 72 8.61 8.17 -5.95
CA SER A 72 9.81 8.32 -6.75
C SER A 72 9.70 9.48 -7.73
N THR A 73 10.86 9.95 -8.17
CA THR A 73 11.05 10.88 -9.27
C THR A 73 11.91 10.16 -10.31
N GLY A 74 11.40 10.03 -11.54
CA GLY A 74 11.97 9.14 -12.55
C GLY A 74 10.98 8.03 -12.90
N VAL A 75 10.73 7.84 -14.19
CA VAL A 75 9.53 7.14 -14.67
C VAL A 75 9.64 5.60 -14.69
N ALA A 76 10.84 5.03 -14.50
CA ALA A 76 11.08 3.61 -14.79
C ALA A 76 10.69 2.67 -13.63
N ALA A 77 9.99 1.57 -13.95
CA ALA A 77 9.81 0.37 -13.12
C ALA A 77 9.22 0.51 -11.69
N VAL A 78 8.41 1.54 -11.43
CA VAL A 78 7.78 1.82 -10.11
C VAL A 78 7.23 0.59 -9.37
N PRO A 79 6.52 -0.38 -9.99
CA PRO A 79 6.01 -1.53 -9.22
C PRO A 79 7.09 -2.44 -8.63
N ALA A 80 8.13 -2.77 -9.40
CA ALA A 80 9.21 -3.64 -8.93
C ALA A 80 10.15 -2.88 -8.00
N GLU A 81 10.43 -1.61 -8.31
CA GLU A 81 11.22 -0.72 -7.47
C GLU A 81 10.58 -0.52 -6.09
N ALA A 82 9.27 -0.22 -6.04
CA ALA A 82 8.55 -0.03 -4.79
C ALA A 82 8.61 -1.28 -3.91
N VAL A 83 8.36 -2.47 -4.48
CA VAL A 83 8.41 -3.73 -3.72
C VAL A 83 9.81 -4.00 -3.21
N ASN A 84 10.84 -3.85 -4.06
CA ASN A 84 12.22 -4.00 -3.62
C ASN A 84 12.58 -3.02 -2.50
N TRP A 85 12.18 -1.76 -2.61
CA TRP A 85 12.43 -0.74 -1.60
C TRP A 85 11.71 -1.06 -0.27
N TRP A 86 10.43 -1.47 -0.34
CA TRP A 86 9.67 -1.88 0.85
C TRP A 86 10.29 -3.09 1.55
N MET A 87 10.77 -4.08 0.80
CA MET A 87 11.42 -5.26 1.39
C MET A 87 12.76 -4.94 2.06
N ASN A 88 13.42 -3.85 1.67
CA ASN A 88 14.64 -3.34 2.31
C ASN A 88 14.36 -2.35 3.46
N SER A 89 13.10 -2.01 3.71
CA SER A 89 12.68 -1.13 4.80
C SER A 89 12.04 -1.96 5.93
N PRO A 90 12.64 -2.04 7.14
CA PRO A 90 12.15 -2.94 8.19
C PRO A 90 10.66 -2.77 8.53
N GLY A 91 10.16 -1.54 8.60
CA GLY A 91 8.74 -1.26 8.88
C GLY A 91 7.80 -1.74 7.77
N HIS A 92 8.12 -1.44 6.51
CA HIS A 92 7.31 -1.90 5.37
C HIS A 92 7.39 -3.42 5.17
N ARG A 93 8.59 -3.99 5.33
CA ARG A 93 8.79 -5.44 5.28
C ARG A 93 7.92 -6.14 6.33
N ALA A 94 7.89 -5.63 7.56
CA ALA A 94 7.09 -6.21 8.63
C ALA A 94 5.60 -6.30 8.26
N ILE A 95 5.04 -5.30 7.56
CA ILE A 95 3.65 -5.32 7.08
C ILE A 95 3.48 -6.34 5.95
N ILE A 96 4.37 -6.33 4.96
CA ILE A 96 4.30 -7.29 3.83
C ILE A 96 4.36 -8.73 4.35
N THR A 97 5.25 -9.00 5.30
CA THR A 97 5.49 -10.34 5.85
C THR A 97 4.66 -10.68 7.09
N ASP A 98 3.69 -9.86 7.46
CA ASP A 98 2.71 -10.21 8.49
C ASP A 98 1.73 -11.24 7.91
N CYS A 99 1.86 -12.50 8.34
CA CYS A 99 0.99 -13.58 7.89
C CYS A 99 -0.47 -13.42 8.39
N GLY A 100 -0.72 -12.52 9.35
CA GLY A 100 -2.07 -12.15 9.79
C GLY A 100 -2.83 -11.23 8.83
N MET A 101 -2.14 -10.60 7.86
CA MET A 101 -2.79 -9.89 6.76
C MET A 101 -3.28 -10.90 5.72
N THR A 102 -4.54 -10.81 5.31
CA THR A 102 -5.19 -11.76 4.40
C THR A 102 -5.76 -11.09 3.15
N GLU A 103 -5.94 -9.77 3.18
CA GLU A 103 -6.43 -8.97 2.08
C GLU A 103 -5.49 -7.79 1.83
N ALA A 104 -5.40 -7.34 0.58
CA ALA A 104 -4.71 -6.11 0.24
C ALA A 104 -5.30 -5.42 -0.99
N GLY A 105 -5.09 -4.12 -1.06
CA GLY A 105 -5.31 -3.30 -2.25
C GLY A 105 -4.06 -2.49 -2.56
N VAL A 106 -3.75 -2.32 -3.84
CA VAL A 106 -2.56 -1.59 -4.28
C VAL A 106 -2.92 -0.58 -5.35
N ALA A 107 -2.25 0.57 -5.33
CA ALA A 107 -2.40 1.60 -6.35
C ALA A 107 -1.04 2.19 -6.74
N VAL A 108 -0.90 2.52 -8.02
CA VAL A 108 0.23 3.28 -8.55
C VAL A 108 -0.33 4.47 -9.31
N VAL A 109 0.04 5.67 -8.89
CA VAL A 109 -0.38 6.93 -9.52
C VAL A 109 0.86 7.64 -10.05
N ARG A 110 0.74 8.32 -11.19
CA ARG A 110 1.81 9.07 -11.84
C ARG A 110 1.35 10.50 -12.14
N ASN A 111 2.23 11.47 -11.93
CA ASN A 111 2.05 12.86 -12.33
C ASN A 111 3.36 13.37 -12.94
N GLY A 112 3.43 13.38 -14.27
CA GLY A 112 4.66 13.67 -15.01
C GLY A 112 5.78 12.70 -14.64
N ALA A 113 6.93 13.25 -14.20
CA ALA A 113 8.07 12.45 -13.76
C ALA A 113 7.93 11.87 -12.34
N ARG A 114 6.85 12.20 -11.62
CA ARG A 114 6.62 11.75 -10.25
C ARG A 114 5.71 10.53 -10.24
N ALA A 115 5.96 9.60 -9.33
CA ALA A 115 5.08 8.48 -9.08
C ALA A 115 4.91 8.25 -7.57
N ALA A 116 3.74 7.73 -7.20
CA ALA A 116 3.46 7.22 -5.87
C ALA A 116 2.89 5.81 -6.00
N ALA A 117 3.30 4.93 -5.10
CA ALA A 117 2.72 3.60 -4.94
C ALA A 117 2.28 3.43 -3.49
N VAL A 118 1.08 2.88 -3.30
CA VAL A 118 0.50 2.62 -1.98
C VAL A 118 -0.04 1.20 -1.96
N GLY A 119 0.21 0.49 -0.87
CA GLY A 119 -0.41 -0.79 -0.55
C GLY A 119 -1.12 -0.70 0.80
N GLU A 120 -2.41 -0.99 0.80
CA GLU A 120 -3.26 -1.06 1.99
C GLU A 120 -3.54 -2.55 2.27
N PHE A 121 -3.28 -3.00 3.50
CA PHE A 121 -3.44 -4.37 3.95
C PHE A 121 -4.51 -4.43 5.02
N GLY A 122 -5.21 -5.56 5.09
CA GLY A 122 -6.17 -5.81 6.14
C GLY A 122 -6.45 -7.28 6.36
N SER A 123 -7.12 -7.55 7.47
CA SER A 123 -7.80 -8.81 7.73
C SER A 123 -9.06 -8.57 8.55
N ARG A 124 -10.04 -9.44 8.35
CA ARG A 124 -11.33 -9.45 9.06
C ARG A 124 -11.33 -10.57 10.09
#